data_AF-A0A0P0RRC6-F1
#
_entry.id   AF-A0A0P0RRC6-F1
#
_cell.length_a   1.000
_cell.length_b   1.000
_cell.length_c   1.000
_cell.angle_alpha   90.00
_cell.angle_beta   90.00
_cell.angle_gamma   90.00
#
_symmetry.space_group_name_H-M   'P 1'
#
loop_
_entity.id
_entity.type
_entity.pdbx_description
1 polymer ?
#
loop_
_entity_poly.entity_id
_entity_poly.type
_entity_poly.pdbx_seq_one_letter_code
_entity_poly.pdbx_strand_id
1 'polypeptide(L)' 'MPDLRFHALRHEATSRLFEKGFNTMEVSSITGHKTMQMLKRYTHLRAEELALRLG' A
#
# COMPACT_ATOMS: atom_id res chain seq x y z
N MET A 1 -1.97 13.37 -13.79
CA MET A 1 -3.38 13.75 -13.54
C MET A 1 -4.05 13.92 -14.91
N PRO A 2 -5.24 13.37 -15.19
CA PRO A 2 -6.25 12.85 -14.27
C PRO A 2 -6.79 11.45 -14.66
N ASP A 3 -6.32 10.39 -14.02
CA ASP A 3 -7.11 9.15 -13.91
C ASP A 3 -8.20 9.36 -12.84
N LEU A 4 -9.12 10.29 -13.09
CA LEU A 4 -10.35 10.52 -12.33
C LEU A 4 -11.35 9.36 -12.54
N ARG A 5 -10.85 8.13 -12.42
CA ARG A 5 -11.59 6.88 -12.48
C ARG A 5 -11.06 5.99 -11.37
N PHE A 6 -11.83 4.97 -11.03
CA PHE A 6 -11.62 4.02 -9.93
C PHE A 6 -10.18 3.65 -9.55
N HIS A 7 -9.21 3.77 -10.47
CA HIS A 7 -7.78 3.65 -10.20
C HIS A 7 -7.26 4.61 -9.11
N ALA A 8 -7.61 5.90 -9.13
CA ALA A 8 -7.20 6.84 -8.09
C ALA A 8 -7.81 6.50 -6.72
N LEU A 9 -9.07 6.04 -6.69
CA LEU A 9 -9.73 5.60 -5.47
C LEU A 9 -9.09 4.33 -4.90
N ARG A 10 -8.74 3.35 -5.75
CA ARG A 10 -7.99 2.16 -5.32
C ARG A 10 -6.61 2.54 -4.78
N HIS A 11 -5.96 3.52 -5.40
CA HIS A 11 -4.66 4.02 -4.96
C HIS A 11 -4.74 4.67 -3.57
N GLU A 12 -5.72 5.53 -3.37
CA GLU A 12 -6.02 6.17 -2.08
C GLU A 12 -6.38 5.13 -1.01
N ALA A 13 -7.26 4.17 -1.32
CA ALA A 13 -7.63 3.10 -0.39
C ALA A 13 -6.43 2.22 0.00
N THR A 14 -5.56 1.90 -0.97
CA THR A 14 -4.34 1.13 -0.72
C THR A 14 -3.40 1.90 0.21
N SER A 15 -3.20 3.20 -0.03
CA SER A 15 -2.36 4.06 0.81
C SER A 15 -2.87 4.11 2.25
N ARG A 16 -4.18 4.33 2.45
CA ARG A 16 -4.80 4.34 3.79
C ARG A 16 -4.67 3.03 4.55
N LEU A 17 -4.67 1.89 3.86
CA LEU A 17 -4.46 0.59 4.51
C LEU A 17 -3.01 0.46 5.02
N PHE A 18 -2.03 0.93 4.25
CA PHE A 18 -0.65 0.97 4.72
C PHE A 18 -0.44 1.94 5.89
N GLU A 19 -1.07 3.11 5.86
CA GLU A 19 -1.05 4.07 6.98
C GLU A 19 -1.67 3.49 8.27
N LYS A 20 -2.65 2.59 8.15
CA LYS A 20 -3.24 1.86 9.27
C LYS A 20 -2.37 0.70 9.78
N GLY A 21 -1.18 0.49 9.21
CA GLY A 21 -0.23 -0.54 9.65
C GLY A 21 -0.48 -1.93 9.08
N PHE A 22 -1.37 -2.09 8.09
CA PHE A 22 -1.57 -3.40 7.45
C PHE A 22 -0.31 -3.82 6.68
N ASN A 23 -0.03 -5.12 6.71
CA ASN A 23 1.09 -5.68 5.98
C ASN A 23 0.75 -5.88 4.50
N THR A 24 1.78 -6.03 3.66
CA THR A 24 1.63 -6.07 2.21
C THR A 24 0.72 -7.21 1.74
N MET A 25 0.68 -8.34 2.44
CA MET A 25 -0.16 -9.48 2.08
C MET A 25 -1.65 -9.18 2.35
N GLU A 26 -1.95 -8.62 3.53
CA GLU A 26 -3.31 -8.19 3.91
C GLU A 26 -3.84 -7.14 2.94
N VAL A 27 -3.03 -6.12 2.64
CA VAL A 27 -3.41 -5.09 1.68
C VAL A 27 -3.68 -5.69 0.31
N SER A 28 -2.86 -6.65 -0.15
CA SER A 28 -3.05 -7.35 -1.43
C SER A 28 -4.39 -8.07 -1.49
N SER A 29 -4.73 -8.82 -0.44
CA SER A 29 -6.00 -9.55 -0.32
C SER A 29 -7.21 -8.61 -0.29
N ILE A 30 -7.12 -7.49 0.43
CA ILE A 30 -8.21 -6.51 0.56
C ILE A 30 -8.44 -5.75 -0.75
N THR A 31 -7.38 -5.36 -1.44
CA THR A 31 -7.44 -4.51 -2.65
C THR A 31 -7.55 -5.29 -3.96
N GLY A 32 -7.38 -6.62 -3.91
CA GLY A 32 -7.50 -7.53 -5.05
C GLY A 32 -6.30 -7.49 -6.00
N HIS A 33 -5.10 -7.22 -5.50
CA HIS A 33 -3.89 -7.24 -6.32
C HIS A 33 -3.48 -8.68 -6.66
N LYS A 34 -3.31 -8.97 -7.95
CA LYS A 34 -2.88 -10.30 -8.42
C LYS A 34 -1.40 -10.56 -8.19
N THR A 35 -0.58 -9.51 -8.16
CA THR A 35 0.86 -9.62 -7.98
C THR A 35 1.38 -8.58 -6.99
N MET A 36 2.34 -8.99 -6.16
CA MET A 36 2.97 -8.13 -5.16
C MET A 36 3.81 -7.00 -5.78
N GLN A 37 4.24 -7.15 -7.03
CA GLN A 37 4.92 -6.10 -7.78
C GLN A 37 4.08 -4.82 -7.89
N MET A 38 2.76 -4.93 -7.94
CA MET A 38 1.86 -3.76 -7.98
C MET A 38 1.87 -2.97 -6.66
N LEU A 39 2.22 -3.62 -5.55
CA LEU A 39 2.29 -3.00 -4.22
C LEU A 39 3.69 -2.52 -3.84
N LYS A 40 4.72 -2.79 -4.67
CA LYS A 40 6.11 -2.41 -4.41
C LYS A 40 6.28 -0.90 -4.17
N ARG A 41 5.41 -0.07 -4.74
CA ARG A 41 5.44 1.39 -4.53
C ARG A 41 5.06 1.84 -3.11
N TYR A 42 4.38 0.99 -2.34
CA TYR A 42 3.96 1.29 -0.97
C TYR A 42 4.90 0.71 0.09
N THR A 43 5.89 -0.09 -0.30
CA THR A 43 6.84 -0.67 0.66
C THR A 43 7.78 0.39 1.26
N HIS A 44 7.99 1.52 0.58
CA HIS A 44 8.75 2.65 1.12
C HIS A 44 8.10 3.22 2.40
N LEU A 45 6.77 3.31 2.45
CA LEU A 45 6.02 3.80 3.63
C LEU A 45 6.28 2.94 4.89
N ARG A 46 6.62 1.66 4.71
CA ARG A 46 6.92 0.75 5.83
C ARG A 46 8.40 0.67 6.19
N ALA A 47 9.30 1.12 5.32
CA ALA A 47 10.74 1.08 5.60
C ALA A 47 11.10 2.02 6.77
N GLU A 48 10.41 3.16 6.87
CA GLU A 48 10.55 4.11 7.99
C GLU A 48 10.09 3.50 9.31
N GLU A 49 8.93 2.82 9.31
CA GLU A 49 8.42 2.08 10.49
C GLU A 49 9.37 0.94 10.90
N LEU A 50 9.95 0.24 9.91
CA LEU A 50 10.93 -0.81 10.17
C LEU A 50 12.21 -0.26 10.80
N ALA A 51 12.68 0.92 10.34
CA ALA A 51 13.84 1.59 10.93
C ALA A 51 13.58 1.98 12.40
N LEU A 52 12.38 2.47 12.73
CA LEU A 52 11.98 2.76 14.11
C LEU A 52 11.93 1.51 15.01
N ARG A 53 11.69 0.33 14.45
CA ARG A 53 11.67 -0.96 15.19
C ARG A 53 13.05 -1.57 15.40
N LEU A 54 14.05 -1.14 14.65
CA LEU A 54 15.42 -1.66 14.70
C LEU A 54 16.37 -0.81 15.55
N GLY A 55 15.96 0.42 15.91
CA GLY A 55 16.65 1.28 16.88
C GLY A 55 16.11 1.11 18.28
#